data_AF-A0A959IFT8-F1
#
_entry.id   AF-A0A959IFT8-F1
#
_cell.length_a   1.000
_cell.length_b   1.000
_cell.length_c   1.000
_cell.angle_alpha   90.00
_cell.angle_beta   90.00
_cell.angle_gamma   90.00
#
_symmetry.space_group_name_H-M   'P 1'
#
loop_
_entity.id
_entity.type
_entity.pdbx_description
1 polymer ?
#
loop_
_entity_poly.entity_id
_entity_poly.type
_entity_poly.pdbx_seq_one_letter_code
_entity_poly.pdbx_strand_id
1 'polypeptide(L)'
;MEQTKLLHSRVWIRTIIISTVLLGSLLFALDGIFHNWLGGELSRFGRGLKVGLSLLLFWVVVTASLRSINRLAKDIPGWKLLAAGVAIAGLGTLFGQFILQILTWFKEPWAPEPNYQTFLFYAAAGLFASIISLINLRVKDQKLGNILEVLFIVVVAILFFYFAR
;
A
#
# COMPACT_ATOMS: atom_id res chain seq x y z
N MET A 1 -31.12 -9.85 7.64
CA MET A 1 -30.23 -9.46 6.51
C MET A 1 -29.59 -8.08 6.69
N GLU A 2 -30.17 -7.16 7.46
CA GLU A 2 -29.62 -5.81 7.64
C GLU A 2 -28.44 -5.77 8.62
N GLN A 3 -28.52 -6.50 9.73
CA GLN A 3 -27.44 -6.58 10.73
C GLN A 3 -26.13 -7.17 10.18
N THR A 4 -26.20 -8.17 9.30
CA THR A 4 -25.00 -8.76 8.66
C THR A 4 -24.33 -7.80 7.68
N LYS A 5 -25.11 -7.01 6.93
CA LYS A 5 -24.58 -5.95 6.06
C LYS A 5 -23.87 -4.84 6.86
N LEU A 6 -24.47 -4.42 7.97
CA LEU A 6 -23.87 -3.41 8.87
C LEU A 6 -22.56 -3.90 9.49
N LEU A 7 -22.51 -5.17 9.89
CA LEU A 7 -21.31 -5.78 10.47
C LEU A 7 -20.18 -5.89 9.43
N HIS A 8 -20.48 -6.32 8.21
CA HIS A 8 -19.51 -6.37 7.10
C HIS A 8 -18.97 -4.98 6.75
N SER A 9 -19.83 -3.96 6.71
CA SER A 9 -19.42 -2.58 6.42
C SER A 9 -18.52 -2.02 7.52
N ARG A 10 -18.82 -2.33 8.80
CA ARG A 10 -17.99 -1.90 9.93
C ARG A 10 -16.62 -2.57 9.91
N VAL A 11 -16.57 -3.86 9.62
CA VAL A 11 -15.29 -4.60 9.46
C VAL A 11 -14.47 -3.99 8.33
N TRP A 12 -15.08 -3.77 7.17
CA TRP A 12 -14.41 -3.19 5.99
C TRP A 12 -13.77 -1.84 6.29
N ILE A 13 -14.53 -0.88 6.86
CA ILE A 13 -14.02 0.45 7.20
C ILE A 13 -12.93 0.36 8.28
N ARG A 14 -13.15 -0.45 9.34
CA ARG A 14 -12.16 -0.61 10.41
C ARG A 14 -10.84 -1.17 9.89
N THR A 15 -10.89 -2.18 9.02
CA THR A 15 -9.67 -2.73 8.43
C THR A 15 -8.96 -1.69 7.57
N ILE A 16 -9.68 -0.89 6.77
CA ILE A 16 -9.08 0.21 5.99
C ILE A 16 -8.38 1.20 6.91
N ILE A 17 -9.05 1.67 7.98
CA ILE A 17 -8.48 2.65 8.92
C ILE A 17 -7.23 2.09 9.61
N ILE A 18 -7.32 0.88 10.18
CA ILE A 18 -6.20 0.25 10.89
C ILE A 18 -5.01 0.06 9.95
N SER A 19 -5.26 -0.38 8.72
CA SER A 19 -4.20 -0.62 7.72
C SER A 19 -3.59 0.68 7.21
N THR A 20 -4.39 1.73 7.08
CA THR A 20 -3.96 3.09 6.72
C THR A 20 -2.99 3.63 7.77
N VAL A 21 -3.39 3.57 9.04
CA VAL A 21 -2.55 4.01 10.17
C VAL A 21 -1.28 3.19 10.24
N LEU A 22 -1.39 1.85 10.13
CA LEU A 22 -0.24 0.96 10.15
C LEU A 22 0.74 1.28 9.00
N LEU A 23 0.24 1.41 7.77
CA LEU A 23 1.07 1.71 6.60
C LEU A 23 1.76 3.07 6.74
N GLY A 24 1.02 4.12 7.09
CA GLY A 24 1.60 5.46 7.24
C GLY A 24 2.63 5.53 8.36
N SER A 25 2.37 4.89 9.51
CA SER A 25 3.33 4.80 10.61
C SER A 25 4.60 4.02 10.22
N LEU A 26 4.47 2.93 9.45
CA LEU A 26 5.62 2.16 8.97
C LEU A 26 6.45 2.94 7.95
N LEU A 27 5.80 3.65 7.02
CA LEU A 27 6.49 4.51 6.05
C LEU A 27 7.24 5.64 6.76
N PHE A 28 6.60 6.28 7.74
CA PHE A 28 7.22 7.29 8.58
C PHE A 28 8.40 6.73 9.40
N ALA A 29 8.23 5.56 10.03
CA ALA A 29 9.31 4.93 10.78
C ALA A 29 10.51 4.60 9.88
N LEU A 30 10.25 4.21 8.63
CA LEU A 30 11.28 3.98 7.64
C LEU A 30 12.08 5.27 7.33
N ASP A 31 11.41 6.43 7.22
CA ASP A 31 12.10 7.72 7.08
C ASP A 31 13.07 7.99 8.25
N GLY A 32 12.61 7.78 9.49
CA GLY A 32 13.44 7.97 10.68
C GLY A 32 14.62 7.00 10.78
N ILE A 33 14.41 5.71 10.45
CA ILE A 33 15.47 4.70 10.45
C ILE A 33 16.56 5.06 9.44
N PHE A 34 16.19 5.40 8.21
CA PHE A 34 17.16 5.75 7.18
C PHE A 34 17.92 7.04 7.50
N HIS A 35 17.28 8.01 8.15
CA HIS A 35 17.97 9.20 8.62
C HIS A 35 19.03 8.85 9.68
N ASN A 36 18.63 8.13 10.73
CA ASN A 36 19.50 7.80 11.86
C ASN A 36 20.64 6.84 11.49
N TRP A 37 20.39 5.92 10.55
CA TRP A 37 21.35 4.86 10.21
C TRP A 37 22.34 5.25 9.12
N LEU A 38 21.99 6.19 8.24
CA LEU A 38 22.82 6.60 7.10
C LEU A 38 23.32 8.06 7.16
N GLY A 39 23.04 8.80 8.23
CA GLY A 39 23.63 10.13 8.45
C GLY A 39 23.08 11.23 7.52
N GLY A 40 21.79 11.18 7.16
CA GLY A 40 21.09 12.25 6.44
C GLY A 40 21.28 12.27 4.92
N GLU A 41 22.50 12.08 4.40
CA GLU A 41 22.74 12.04 2.95
C GLU A 41 22.63 10.62 2.38
N LEU A 42 21.43 10.27 1.89
CA LEU A 42 21.20 9.00 1.21
C LEU A 42 21.99 8.95 -0.11
N SER A 43 23.00 8.08 -0.18
CA SER A 43 23.63 7.66 -1.44
C SER A 43 22.60 7.13 -2.45
N ARG A 44 22.95 7.03 -3.75
CA ARG A 44 22.05 6.43 -4.77
C ARG A 44 21.55 5.05 -4.34
N PHE A 45 22.41 4.25 -3.71
CA PHE A 45 22.06 2.95 -3.14
C PHE A 45 21.06 3.09 -1.99
N GLY A 46 21.30 3.99 -1.03
CA GLY A 46 20.40 4.24 0.09
C GLY A 46 18.99 4.66 -0.37
N ARG A 47 18.90 5.53 -1.37
CA ARG A 47 17.61 5.93 -1.97
C ARG A 47 16.89 4.75 -2.62
N GLY A 48 17.62 3.92 -3.37
CA GLY A 48 17.07 2.70 -3.97
C GLY A 48 16.56 1.71 -2.93
N LEU A 49 17.35 1.48 -1.86
CA LEU A 49 16.97 0.61 -0.74
C LEU A 49 15.70 1.13 -0.04
N LYS A 50 15.62 2.44 0.21
CA LYS A 50 14.47 3.09 0.84
C LYS A 50 13.20 2.86 0.02
N VAL A 51 13.24 3.17 -1.28
CA VAL A 51 12.10 2.97 -2.18
C VAL A 51 11.72 1.50 -2.25
N GLY A 52 12.69 0.59 -2.37
CA GLY A 52 12.44 -0.85 -2.38
C GLY A 52 11.75 -1.36 -1.12
N LEU A 53 12.20 -0.91 0.05
CA LEU A 53 11.56 -1.25 1.33
C LEU A 53 10.18 -0.60 1.49
N SER A 54 10.00 0.65 1.06
CA SER A 54 8.68 1.28 1.04
C SER A 54 7.68 0.48 0.20
N LEU A 55 8.09 0.03 -1.00
CA LEU A 55 7.28 -0.82 -1.87
C LEU A 55 7.00 -2.20 -1.27
N LEU A 56 7.98 -2.79 -0.57
CA LEU A 56 7.79 -4.06 0.14
C LEU A 56 6.77 -3.92 1.27
N LEU A 57 6.91 -2.91 2.14
CA LEU A 57 5.98 -2.63 3.24
C LEU A 57 4.57 -2.40 2.69
N PHE A 58 4.48 -1.61 1.63
CA PHE A 58 3.25 -1.34 0.94
C PHE A 58 2.57 -2.63 0.46
N TRP A 59 3.31 -3.47 -0.26
CA TRP A 59 2.82 -4.74 -0.77
C TRP A 59 2.29 -5.64 0.35
N VAL A 60 3.09 -5.81 1.41
CA VAL A 60 2.75 -6.68 2.54
C VAL A 60 1.50 -6.17 3.26
N VAL A 61 1.44 -4.88 3.58
CA VAL A 61 0.29 -4.32 4.31
C VAL A 61 -0.98 -4.41 3.47
N VAL A 62 -0.95 -3.95 2.21
CA VAL A 62 -2.16 -3.96 1.35
C VAL A 62 -2.65 -5.38 1.13
N THR A 63 -1.78 -6.32 0.77
CA THR A 63 -2.19 -7.71 0.49
C THR A 63 -2.71 -8.42 1.75
N ALA A 64 -2.07 -8.23 2.91
CA ALA A 64 -2.53 -8.78 4.18
C ALA A 64 -3.91 -8.21 4.59
N SER A 65 -4.11 -6.91 4.41
CA SER A 65 -5.36 -6.24 4.73
C SER A 65 -6.52 -6.68 3.84
N LEU A 66 -6.29 -6.83 2.54
CA LEU A 66 -7.30 -7.35 1.61
C LEU A 66 -7.68 -8.79 1.93
N ARG A 67 -6.70 -9.63 2.27
CA ARG A 67 -6.94 -11.01 2.72
C ARG A 67 -7.75 -11.02 4.02
N SER A 68 -7.45 -10.12 4.95
CA SER A 68 -8.20 -9.96 6.20
C SER A 68 -9.66 -9.55 5.95
N ILE A 69 -9.89 -8.54 5.09
CA ILE A 69 -11.23 -8.10 4.68
C ILE A 69 -12.02 -9.27 4.09
N ASN A 70 -11.43 -10.00 3.14
CA ASN A 70 -12.11 -11.11 2.48
C ASN A 70 -12.42 -12.28 3.43
N ARG A 71 -11.57 -12.52 4.44
CA ARG A 71 -11.79 -13.57 5.43
C ARG A 71 -12.88 -13.19 6.44
N LEU A 72 -12.92 -11.93 6.87
CA LEU A 72 -13.84 -11.44 7.91
C LEU A 72 -15.22 -11.08 7.36
N ALA A 73 -15.31 -10.65 6.11
CA ALA A 73 -16.56 -10.35 5.43
C ALA A 73 -16.64 -11.17 4.13
N LYS A 74 -17.27 -12.34 4.25
CA LYS A 74 -17.48 -13.27 3.13
C LYS A 74 -18.30 -12.60 2.02
N ASP A 75 -18.00 -13.00 0.78
CA ASP A 75 -18.68 -12.56 -0.45
C ASP A 75 -18.66 -11.05 -0.70
N ILE A 76 -17.61 -10.36 -0.27
CA ILE A 76 -17.40 -8.98 -0.70
C ILE A 76 -17.16 -8.93 -2.22
N PRO A 77 -17.90 -8.06 -2.95
CA PRO A 77 -17.69 -7.91 -4.38
C PRO A 77 -16.29 -7.36 -4.68
N GLY A 78 -15.64 -7.88 -5.72
CA GLY A 78 -14.22 -7.63 -5.98
C GLY A 78 -13.86 -6.15 -6.15
N TRP A 79 -14.78 -5.34 -6.69
CA TRP A 79 -14.58 -3.89 -6.81
C TRP A 79 -14.40 -3.19 -5.45
N LYS A 80 -15.01 -3.70 -4.37
CA LYS A 80 -14.80 -3.17 -3.01
C LYS A 80 -13.43 -3.54 -2.43
N LEU A 81 -12.86 -4.68 -2.86
CA LEU A 81 -11.48 -5.03 -2.51
C LEU A 81 -10.49 -4.14 -3.28
N LEU A 82 -10.75 -3.85 -4.57
CA LEU A 82 -9.97 -2.86 -5.32
C LEU A 82 -10.00 -1.49 -4.64
N ALA A 83 -11.20 -0.99 -4.34
CA ALA A 83 -11.37 0.28 -3.65
C ALA A 83 -10.69 0.29 -2.28
N ALA A 84 -10.74 -0.82 -1.53
CA ALA A 84 -10.07 -0.93 -0.24
C ALA A 84 -8.56 -0.85 -0.36
N GLY A 85 -7.94 -1.55 -1.30
CA GLY A 85 -6.48 -1.50 -1.41
C GLY A 85 -5.98 -0.16 -1.96
N VAL A 86 -6.71 0.47 -2.89
CA VAL A 86 -6.44 1.86 -3.31
C VAL A 86 -6.61 2.84 -2.14
N ALA A 87 -7.66 2.67 -1.33
CA ALA A 87 -7.89 3.53 -0.16
C ALA A 87 -6.79 3.35 0.90
N ILE A 88 -6.45 2.12 1.27
CA ILE A 88 -5.38 1.82 2.23
C ILE A 88 -4.05 2.42 1.76
N ALA A 89 -3.74 2.21 0.49
CA ALA A 89 -2.54 2.73 -0.15
C ALA A 89 -2.48 4.25 -0.12
N GLY A 90 -3.48 4.90 -0.74
CA GLY A 90 -3.51 6.35 -0.88
C GLY A 90 -3.60 7.05 0.47
N LEU A 91 -4.54 6.62 1.33
CA LEU A 91 -4.69 7.21 2.65
C LEU A 91 -3.48 6.92 3.54
N GLY A 92 -2.88 5.73 3.47
CA GLY A 92 -1.70 5.38 4.27
C GLY A 92 -0.50 6.23 3.91
N THR A 93 -0.26 6.45 2.60
CA THR A 93 0.77 7.37 2.14
C THR A 93 0.47 8.80 2.56
N LEU A 94 -0.76 9.30 2.37
CA LEU A 94 -1.15 10.65 2.78
C LEU A 94 -0.99 10.85 4.29
N PHE A 95 -1.33 9.84 5.09
CA PHE A 95 -1.15 9.87 6.54
C PHE A 95 0.34 9.96 6.91
N GLY A 96 1.21 9.17 6.27
CA GLY A 96 2.66 9.29 6.46
C GLY A 96 3.19 10.69 6.11
N GLN A 97 2.76 11.25 4.97
CA GLN A 97 3.13 12.61 4.57
C GLN A 97 2.58 13.67 5.52
N PHE A 98 1.39 13.47 6.09
CA PHE A 98 0.82 14.36 7.08
C PHE A 98 1.62 14.36 8.40
N ILE A 99 2.13 13.20 8.83
CA ILE A 99 3.03 13.13 10.01
C ILE A 99 4.31 13.93 9.73
N LEU A 100 4.91 13.79 8.54
CA LEU A 100 6.08 14.56 8.13
C LEU A 100 5.77 16.07 8.10
N GLN A 101 4.62 16.46 7.56
CA GLN A 101 4.17 17.86 7.56
C GLN A 101 4.08 18.44 8.98
N ILE A 102 3.55 17.67 9.94
CA ILE A 102 3.52 18.09 11.34
C ILE A 102 4.94 18.31 11.88
N LEU A 103 5.87 17.38 11.62
CA LEU A 103 7.26 17.51 12.11
C LEU A 103 8.02 18.68 11.49
N THR A 104 7.76 18.97 10.21
CA THR A 104 8.33 20.18 9.58
C THR A 104 7.81 21.46 10.22
N TRP A 105 6.55 21.51 10.69
CA TRP A 105 6.05 22.65 11.49
C TRP A 105 6.76 22.79 12.83
N PHE A 106 7.17 21.68 13.44
CA PHE A 106 8.00 21.68 14.66
C PHE A 106 9.50 21.92 14.39
N LYS A 107 9.89 22.16 13.12
CA LYS A 107 11.29 22.39 12.68
C LYS A 107 12.22 21.24 13.05
N GLU A 108 11.71 20.02 12.99
CA GLU A 108 12.51 18.83 13.26
C GLU A 108 13.60 18.67 12.17
N PRO A 109 14.91 18.67 12.52
CA PRO A 109 16.00 18.79 11.53
C PRO A 109 16.10 17.64 10.54
N TRP A 110 15.57 16.48 10.91
CA TRP A 110 15.67 15.25 10.13
C TRP A 110 14.44 14.97 9.27
N ALA A 111 13.34 15.69 9.48
CA ALA A 111 12.09 15.44 8.78
C ALA A 111 12.19 15.95 7.32
N PRO A 112 12.12 15.06 6.31
CA PRO A 112 12.11 15.51 4.92
C PRO A 112 10.84 16.30 4.61
N GLU A 113 10.93 17.20 3.63
CA GLU A 113 9.76 17.90 3.12
C GLU A 113 8.73 16.89 2.57
N PRO A 114 7.44 17.05 2.88
CA PRO A 114 6.41 16.15 2.43
C PRO A 114 6.23 16.25 0.91
N ASN A 115 6.19 15.10 0.25
CA ASN A 115 5.98 15.01 -1.20
C ASN A 115 4.63 14.35 -1.52
N TYR A 116 3.60 15.17 -1.60
CA TYR A 116 2.24 14.74 -1.95
C TYR A 116 2.09 14.25 -3.39
N GLN A 117 3.05 14.51 -4.28
CA GLN A 117 2.99 13.98 -5.66
C GLN A 117 3.13 12.45 -5.69
N THR A 118 3.78 11.87 -4.67
CA THR A 118 3.96 10.41 -4.57
C THR A 118 2.65 9.65 -4.29
N PHE A 119 1.59 10.33 -3.85
CA PHE A 119 0.32 9.67 -3.53
C PHE A 119 -0.27 8.93 -4.73
N LEU A 120 -0.22 9.50 -5.94
CA LEU A 120 -0.75 8.86 -7.15
C LEU A 120 0.01 7.56 -7.48
N PHE A 121 1.33 7.58 -7.31
CA PHE A 121 2.17 6.41 -7.51
C PHE A 121 1.80 5.28 -6.53
N TYR A 122 1.66 5.60 -5.24
CA TYR A 122 1.26 4.61 -4.24
C TYR A 122 -0.20 4.16 -4.41
N ALA A 123 -1.11 5.04 -4.80
CA ALA A 123 -2.50 4.68 -5.11
C ALA A 123 -2.57 3.70 -6.30
N ALA A 124 -1.79 3.93 -7.36
CA ALA A 124 -1.65 3.01 -8.48
C ALA A 124 -1.03 1.67 -8.05
N ALA A 125 0.03 1.70 -7.23
CA ALA A 125 0.60 0.48 -6.63
C ALA A 125 -0.47 -0.29 -5.82
N GLY A 126 -1.38 0.42 -5.15
CA GLY A 126 -2.47 -0.16 -4.36
C GLY A 126 -3.49 -0.87 -5.22
N LEU A 127 -3.80 -0.29 -6.38
CA LEU A 127 -4.61 -0.94 -7.40
C LEU A 127 -3.94 -2.24 -7.87
N PHE A 128 -2.64 -2.20 -8.20
CA PHE A 128 -1.89 -3.38 -8.65
C PHE A 128 -1.89 -4.50 -7.60
N ALA A 129 -1.55 -4.17 -6.34
CA ALA A 129 -1.58 -5.13 -5.24
C ALA A 129 -2.99 -5.71 -5.01
N SER A 130 -4.03 -4.90 -5.23
CA SER A 130 -5.43 -5.35 -5.10
C SER A 130 -5.85 -6.31 -6.20
N ILE A 131 -5.43 -6.06 -7.44
CA ILE A 131 -5.71 -6.95 -8.57
C ILE A 131 -5.05 -8.32 -8.33
N ILE A 132 -3.79 -8.31 -7.89
CA ILE A 132 -3.05 -9.54 -7.59
C ILE A 132 -3.70 -10.30 -6.43
N SER A 133 -4.09 -9.59 -5.37
CA SER A 133 -4.86 -10.19 -4.28
C SER A 133 -6.17 -10.81 -4.77
N LEU A 134 -6.90 -10.13 -5.66
CA LEU A 134 -8.14 -10.65 -6.24
C LEU A 134 -7.94 -11.89 -7.09
N ILE A 135 -6.89 -11.96 -7.89
CA ILE A 135 -6.53 -13.14 -8.67
C ILE A 135 -6.35 -14.33 -7.70
N ASN A 136 -5.52 -14.16 -6.68
CA ASN A 136 -5.27 -15.19 -5.67
C ASN A 136 -6.51 -15.57 -4.84
N LEU A 137 -7.42 -14.63 -4.58
CA LEU A 137 -8.63 -14.89 -3.78
C LEU A 137 -9.74 -15.55 -4.60
N ARG A 138 -9.81 -15.32 -5.92
CA ARG A 138 -10.90 -15.82 -6.77
C ARG A 138 -10.54 -17.06 -7.56
N VAL A 139 -9.26 -17.27 -7.88
CA VAL A 139 -8.81 -18.46 -8.59
C VAL A 139 -8.53 -19.56 -7.58
N LYS A 140 -9.39 -20.57 -7.52
CA LYS A 140 -9.28 -21.69 -6.57
C LYS A 140 -8.06 -22.58 -6.83
N ASP A 141 -7.65 -22.68 -8.09
CA ASP A 141 -6.46 -23.45 -8.48
C ASP A 141 -5.20 -22.60 -8.28
N GLN A 142 -4.33 -23.04 -7.36
CA GLN A 142 -3.09 -22.34 -7.05
C GLN A 142 -2.17 -22.20 -8.25
N LYS A 143 -2.11 -23.19 -9.16
CA LYS A 143 -1.25 -23.13 -10.35
C LYS A 143 -1.75 -22.07 -11.32
N LEU A 144 -3.05 -22.05 -11.61
CA LEU A 144 -3.65 -21.03 -12.47
C LEU A 144 -3.58 -19.63 -11.86
N GLY A 145 -3.79 -19.51 -10.54
CA GLY A 145 -3.67 -18.23 -9.82
C GLY A 145 -2.27 -17.65 -9.94
N ASN A 146 -1.24 -18.48 -9.72
CA ASN A 146 0.16 -18.06 -9.81
C ASN A 146 0.55 -17.70 -11.25
N ILE A 147 0.06 -18.44 -12.26
CA ILE A 147 0.29 -18.10 -13.67
C ILE A 147 -0.34 -16.75 -14.02
N LEU A 148 -1.58 -16.50 -13.59
CA LEU A 148 -2.27 -15.23 -13.84
C LEU A 148 -1.61 -14.06 -13.11
N GLU A 149 -1.12 -14.28 -11.89
CA GLU A 149 -0.34 -13.29 -11.15
C GLU A 149 0.96 -12.93 -11.88
N VAL A 150 1.74 -13.92 -12.29
CA VAL A 150 2.99 -13.70 -13.05
C VAL A 150 2.70 -13.00 -14.38
N LEU A 151 1.67 -13.45 -15.12
CA LEU A 151 1.27 -12.82 -16.38
C LEU A 151 0.89 -11.35 -16.17
N PHE A 152 0.13 -11.05 -15.12
CA PHE A 152 -0.24 -9.69 -14.77
C PHE A 152 0.99 -8.84 -14.43
N ILE A 153 1.92 -9.35 -13.61
CA ILE A 153 3.18 -8.65 -13.29
C ILE A 153 3.98 -8.35 -14.55
N VAL A 154 4.09 -9.30 -15.49
CA VAL A 154 4.78 -9.12 -16.77
C VAL A 154 4.12 -8.03 -17.61
N VAL A 155 2.78 -8.04 -17.73
CA VAL A 155 2.03 -7.01 -18.48
C VAL A 155 2.27 -5.63 -17.87
N VAL A 156 2.20 -5.50 -16.54
CA VAL A 156 2.44 -4.24 -15.84
C VAL A 156 3.88 -3.76 -16.04
N ALA A 157 4.86 -4.65 -15.98
CA ALA A 157 6.26 -4.32 -16.24
C ALA A 157 6.45 -3.81 -17.68
N ILE A 158 5.86 -4.47 -18.68
CA ILE A 158 5.91 -4.03 -20.08
C ILE A 158 5.28 -2.65 -20.23
N LEU A 159 4.09 -2.42 -19.67
CA LEU A 159 3.43 -1.12 -19.69
C LEU A 159 4.30 -0.05 -19.03
N PHE A 160 4.92 -0.35 -17.90
CA PHE A 160 5.82 0.57 -17.21
C PHE A 160 7.00 0.96 -18.10
N PHE A 161 7.70 0.00 -18.71
CA PHE A 161 8.82 0.30 -19.62
C PHE A 161 8.39 1.02 -20.89
N TYR A 162 7.19 0.73 -21.41
CA TYR A 162 6.66 1.39 -22.60
C TYR A 162 6.33 2.86 -22.35
N PHE A 163 5.72 3.18 -21.21
CA PHE A 163 5.34 4.56 -20.85
C PHE A 163 6.45 5.35 -20.14
N ALA A 164 7.44 4.69 -19.53
CA ALA A 164 8.58 5.35 -18.91
C ALA A 164 9.69 5.73 -19.90
N ARG A 165 9.53 5.39 -21.18
CA ARG A 165 10.41 5.77 -22.28
C ARG A 165 9.92 7.05 -22.94
#